data_AF-A0A1V4TRM2-F1
#
_entry.id   AF-A0A1V4TRM2-F1
#
_cell.length_a   1.000
_cell.length_b   1.000
_cell.length_c   1.000
_cell.angle_alpha   90.00
_cell.angle_beta   90.00
_cell.angle_gamma   90.00
#
_symmetry.space_group_name_H-M   'P 1'
#
loop_
_entity.id
_entity.type
_entity.pdbx_description
1 polymer ?
#
loop_
_entity_poly.entity_id
_entity_poly.type
_entity_poly.pdbx_seq_one_letter_code
_entity_poly.pdbx_strand_id
1 'polypeptide(L)'
;MRTAWLTMIRNLLIIIFIAVLMAGCLSGESAEKGTLHLSSTPAGAEIYLDNEYRGTAPATISGIDPGSHTLEFRMKGYKSWKSAITVVPGDANYVAAMSVLAASEPETGITPVATEEPVALTLQVSRDQLIVGDSVLFSGIATGTGTVSLTLFGPGIYEKGVVLDRVRPGAGGIWSFTWNPGSKIRPGTYTILAESERKTASVRKEFTAIGNGIVSVSPSSYAIAKGETVILSGRCTTNAPSVRVVLFGPERFGSGVELGSFSVKGDQTWSYRFVTDLTMPTGIYTVYVSDVPKTTSGTAQFTLGFAS
;
A
#
# COMPACT_ATOMS: atom_id res chain seq x y z
N MET A 1 2.10 -51.66 44.90
CA MET A 1 1.77 -51.42 43.48
C MET A 1 1.23 -50.01 43.20
N ARG A 2 0.33 -49.43 44.02
CA ARG A 2 -0.22 -48.08 43.78
C ARG A 2 0.79 -46.91 43.91
N THR A 3 1.78 -47.01 44.79
CA THR A 3 2.80 -45.96 45.01
C THR A 3 3.85 -45.87 43.90
N ALA A 4 4.14 -46.99 43.22
CA ALA A 4 5.05 -47.05 42.07
C ALA A 4 4.42 -46.41 40.80
N TRP A 5 3.10 -46.48 40.67
CA TRP A 5 2.37 -45.93 39.53
C TRP A 5 2.28 -44.40 39.58
N LEU A 6 2.07 -43.82 40.77
CA LEU A 6 2.05 -42.36 40.98
C LEU A 6 3.43 -41.71 40.81
N THR A 7 4.50 -42.41 41.19
CA THR A 7 5.88 -41.95 41.00
C THR A 7 6.32 -42.03 39.54
N MET A 8 5.88 -43.05 38.79
CA MET A 8 6.06 -43.09 37.34
C MET A 8 5.35 -41.93 36.61
N ILE A 9 4.09 -41.64 36.96
CA ILE A 9 3.33 -40.55 36.31
C ILE A 9 3.96 -39.19 36.62
N ARG A 10 4.44 -38.96 37.84
CA ARG A 10 5.13 -37.71 38.22
C ARG A 10 6.44 -37.51 37.43
N ASN A 11 7.25 -38.56 37.28
CA ASN A 11 8.48 -38.47 36.50
C ASN A 11 8.21 -38.33 34.99
N LEU A 12 7.16 -38.97 34.48
CA LEU A 12 6.72 -38.83 33.08
C LEU A 12 6.26 -37.39 32.77
N LEU A 13 5.52 -36.75 33.69
CA LEU A 13 5.09 -35.36 33.54
C LEU A 13 6.26 -34.37 33.62
N ILE A 14 7.27 -34.61 34.46
CA ILE A 14 8.49 -33.77 34.54
C ILE A 14 9.31 -33.89 33.25
N ILE A 15 9.43 -35.09 32.68
CA ILE A 15 10.17 -35.31 31.42
C ILE A 15 9.44 -34.65 30.24
N ILE A 16 8.11 -34.72 30.19
CA ILE A 16 7.31 -34.04 29.16
C ILE A 16 7.43 -32.52 29.30
N PHE A 17 7.43 -31.98 30.54
CA PHE A 17 7.60 -30.55 30.78
C PHE A 17 9.00 -30.04 30.38
N ILE A 18 10.06 -30.84 30.61
CA ILE A 18 11.44 -30.52 30.17
C ILE A 18 11.59 -30.67 28.65
N ALA A 19 10.94 -31.65 28.02
CA ALA A 19 10.94 -31.83 26.57
C ALA A 19 10.21 -30.68 25.84
N VAL A 20 9.12 -30.15 26.43
CA VAL A 20 8.43 -28.96 25.91
C VAL A 20 9.27 -27.68 26.06
N LEU A 21 10.11 -27.60 27.10
CA LEU A 21 11.08 -26.50 27.29
C LEU A 21 12.29 -26.58 26.34
N MET A 22 12.65 -27.79 25.85
CA MET A 22 13.76 -28.02 24.91
C MET A 22 13.31 -28.14 23.44
N ALA A 23 12.00 -28.18 23.17
CA ALA A 23 11.42 -28.14 21.82
C ALA A 23 11.28 -26.71 21.26
N GLY A 24 11.84 -25.70 21.93
CA GLY A 24 12.14 -24.38 21.36
C GLY A 24 13.32 -24.42 20.38
N CYS A 25 13.42 -25.46 19.56
CA CYS A 25 14.34 -25.46 18.43
C CYS A 25 13.87 -24.40 17.45
N LEU A 26 14.71 -23.38 17.32
CA LEU A 26 14.66 -22.27 16.39
C LEU A 26 14.01 -22.68 15.07
N SER A 27 12.78 -22.21 14.84
CA SER A 27 12.29 -21.94 13.51
C SER A 27 13.21 -20.87 12.90
N GLY A 28 14.29 -21.32 12.26
CA GLY A 28 14.92 -20.56 11.20
C GLY A 28 13.90 -20.44 10.09
N GLU A 29 13.04 -19.43 10.16
CA GLU A 29 12.25 -18.96 9.03
C GLU A 29 13.27 -18.71 7.91
N SER A 30 13.27 -19.55 6.88
CA SER A 30 14.08 -19.32 5.69
C SER A 30 13.53 -18.07 5.02
N ALA A 31 13.94 -16.90 5.51
CA ALA A 31 13.58 -15.62 4.95
C ALA A 31 14.01 -15.64 3.49
N GLU A 32 13.02 -15.57 2.60
CA GLU A 32 13.25 -15.55 1.15
C GLU A 32 14.24 -14.42 0.81
N LYS A 33 15.31 -14.75 0.10
CA LYS A 33 16.42 -13.83 -0.15
C LYS A 33 16.00 -12.73 -1.13
N GLY A 34 16.54 -11.53 -0.95
CA GLY A 34 16.30 -10.39 -1.82
C GLY A 34 17.23 -10.36 -3.05
N THR A 35 16.77 -9.68 -4.09
CA THR A 35 17.50 -9.37 -5.32
C THR A 35 17.58 -7.86 -5.52
N LEU A 36 18.78 -7.35 -5.78
CA LEU A 36 19.05 -5.93 -6.03
C LEU A 36 19.50 -5.72 -7.47
N HIS A 37 18.82 -4.84 -8.19
CA HIS A 37 19.28 -4.29 -9.46
C HIS A 37 19.90 -2.92 -9.21
N LEU A 38 21.18 -2.79 -9.55
CA LEU A 38 22.02 -1.67 -9.15
C LEU A 38 22.59 -0.99 -10.39
N SER A 39 22.37 0.31 -10.54
CA SER A 39 22.95 1.10 -11.63
C SER A 39 23.62 2.37 -11.12
N SER A 40 24.56 2.91 -11.90
CA SER A 40 25.28 4.14 -11.54
C SER A 40 25.33 5.14 -12.69
N THR A 41 25.35 6.42 -12.35
CA THR A 41 25.64 7.51 -13.29
C THR A 41 26.82 8.32 -12.78
N PRO A 42 27.97 8.33 -13.50
CA PRO A 42 28.26 7.54 -14.70
C PRO A 42 28.31 6.02 -14.44
N ALA A 43 28.10 5.21 -15.51
CA ALA A 43 28.20 3.75 -15.43
C ALA A 43 29.65 3.31 -15.20
N GLY A 44 29.84 2.12 -14.61
CA GLY A 44 31.16 1.56 -14.32
C GLY A 44 31.67 1.81 -12.89
N ALA A 45 30.80 2.16 -11.94
CA ALA A 45 31.19 2.22 -10.53
C ALA A 45 31.25 0.84 -9.88
N GLU A 46 32.23 0.64 -9.02
CA GLU A 46 32.36 -0.52 -8.16
C GLU A 46 31.25 -0.51 -7.10
N ILE A 47 30.56 -1.62 -6.93
CA ILE A 47 29.48 -1.81 -5.97
C ILE A 47 30.01 -2.59 -4.78
N TYR A 48 29.74 -2.08 -3.58
CA TYR A 48 30.02 -2.73 -2.31
C TYR A 48 28.73 -2.88 -1.51
N LEU A 49 28.45 -4.08 -1.01
CA LEU A 49 27.36 -4.36 -0.09
C LEU A 49 27.97 -4.83 1.24
N ASP A 50 27.65 -4.15 2.33
CA ASP A 50 28.25 -4.37 3.66
C ASP A 50 29.78 -4.38 3.63
N ASN A 51 30.32 -3.47 2.82
CA ASN A 51 31.76 -3.29 2.63
C ASN A 51 32.46 -4.45 1.85
N GLU A 52 31.69 -5.38 1.29
CA GLU A 52 32.16 -6.46 0.39
C GLU A 52 31.90 -6.09 -1.07
N TYR A 53 32.89 -6.27 -1.95
CA TYR A 53 32.75 -6.00 -3.38
C TYR A 53 31.79 -6.99 -4.05
N ARG A 54 30.80 -6.48 -4.78
CA ARG A 54 29.75 -7.29 -5.43
C ARG A 54 29.63 -7.07 -6.94
N GLY A 55 30.59 -6.36 -7.55
CA GLY A 55 30.67 -6.18 -9.00
C GLY A 55 30.69 -4.71 -9.41
N THR A 56 30.37 -4.44 -10.68
CA THR A 56 30.45 -3.10 -11.27
C THR A 56 29.11 -2.73 -11.89
N ALA A 57 28.61 -1.53 -11.62
CA ALA A 57 27.31 -1.06 -12.07
C ALA A 57 27.28 -0.78 -13.58
N PRO A 58 26.22 -1.17 -14.31
CA PRO A 58 25.01 -1.83 -13.82
C PRO A 58 25.20 -3.33 -13.52
N ALA A 59 24.71 -3.78 -12.36
CA ALA A 59 24.77 -5.19 -11.92
C ALA A 59 23.50 -5.63 -11.21
N THR A 60 23.23 -6.94 -11.22
CA THR A 60 22.18 -7.55 -10.39
C THR A 60 22.84 -8.46 -9.36
N ILE A 61 22.50 -8.29 -8.08
CA ILE A 61 22.99 -9.10 -6.96
C ILE A 61 21.79 -9.81 -6.35
N SER A 62 21.76 -11.13 -6.44
CA SER A 62 20.73 -11.96 -5.80
C SER A 62 21.26 -12.67 -4.56
N GLY A 63 20.35 -13.20 -3.75
CA GLY A 63 20.73 -14.03 -2.60
C GLY A 63 21.13 -13.24 -1.35
N ILE A 64 20.64 -12.00 -1.23
CA ILE A 64 20.92 -11.12 -0.08
C ILE A 64 19.92 -11.44 1.03
N ASP A 65 20.42 -11.64 2.24
CA ASP A 65 19.54 -11.91 3.38
C ASP A 65 18.66 -10.69 3.67
N PRO A 66 17.38 -10.85 4.02
CA PRO A 66 16.54 -9.71 4.36
C PRO A 66 17.04 -8.98 5.61
N GLY A 67 17.10 -7.66 5.58
CA GLY A 67 17.67 -6.87 6.67
C GLY A 67 18.20 -5.51 6.25
N SER A 68 18.88 -4.83 7.17
CA SER A 68 19.56 -3.56 6.86
C SER A 68 20.95 -3.84 6.33
N HIS A 69 21.25 -3.30 5.16
CA HIS A 69 22.55 -3.41 4.50
C HIS A 69 23.10 -2.03 4.16
N THR A 70 24.42 -1.92 4.10
CA THR A 70 25.12 -0.71 3.67
C THR A 70 25.55 -0.87 2.23
N LEU A 71 24.94 -0.12 1.33
CA LEU A 71 25.29 -0.10 -0.09
C LEU A 71 26.21 1.08 -0.38
N GLU A 72 27.32 0.83 -1.06
CA GLU A 72 28.31 1.83 -1.41
C GLU A 72 28.75 1.68 -2.88
N PHE A 73 28.82 2.79 -3.60
CA PHE A 73 29.34 2.85 -4.96
C PHE A 73 30.61 3.69 -4.96
N ARG A 74 31.69 3.16 -5.54
CA ARG A 74 32.99 3.83 -5.65
C ARG A 74 33.41 3.93 -7.11
N MET A 75 33.92 5.09 -7.50
CA MET A 75 34.47 5.29 -8.83
C MET A 75 35.62 6.30 -8.75
N LYS A 76 36.73 5.99 -9.44
CA LYS A 76 37.90 6.88 -9.46
C LYS A 76 37.52 8.25 -10.03
N GLY A 77 37.90 9.31 -9.33
CA GLY A 77 37.55 10.69 -9.71
C GLY A 77 36.17 11.15 -9.26
N TYR A 78 35.40 10.32 -8.55
CA TYR A 78 34.08 10.65 -8.00
C TYR A 78 34.04 10.45 -6.49
N LYS A 79 33.20 11.22 -5.80
CA LYS A 79 32.92 11.03 -4.38
C LYS A 79 32.11 9.75 -4.19
N SER A 80 32.57 8.88 -3.30
CA SER A 80 31.87 7.62 -2.97
C SER A 80 30.45 7.90 -2.48
N TRP A 81 29.47 7.22 -3.08
CA TRP A 81 28.07 7.29 -2.68
C TRP A 81 27.79 6.14 -1.72
N LYS A 82 27.20 6.42 -0.55
CA LYS A 82 26.92 5.41 0.49
C LYS A 82 25.52 5.62 1.05
N SER A 83 24.74 4.54 1.16
CA SER A 83 23.38 4.56 1.73
C SER A 83 23.10 3.29 2.53
N ALA A 84 22.44 3.42 3.67
CA ALA A 84 21.77 2.29 4.30
C ALA A 84 20.50 1.97 3.50
N ILE A 85 20.29 0.69 3.19
CA ILE A 85 19.12 0.17 2.51
C ILE A 85 18.51 -0.96 3.34
N THR A 86 17.20 -1.16 3.23
CA THR A 86 16.52 -2.32 3.82
C THR A 86 16.15 -3.27 2.70
N VAL A 87 16.77 -4.44 2.69
CA VAL A 87 16.48 -5.51 1.73
C VAL A 87 15.29 -6.32 2.26
N VAL A 88 14.24 -6.41 1.46
CA VAL A 88 13.08 -7.27 1.70
C VAL A 88 13.09 -8.42 0.69
N PRO A 89 12.39 -9.55 0.97
CA PRO A 89 12.23 -10.61 -0.01
C PRO A 89 11.65 -10.10 -1.33
N GLY A 90 12.22 -10.53 -2.46
CA GLY A 90 11.83 -10.12 -3.82
C GLY A 90 12.80 -9.13 -4.49
N ASP A 91 12.32 -8.43 -5.52
CA ASP A 91 13.15 -7.58 -6.38
C ASP A 91 13.08 -6.10 -5.98
N ALA A 92 14.24 -5.46 -5.85
CA ALA A 92 14.37 -4.02 -5.61
C ALA A 92 15.38 -3.37 -6.57
N ASN A 93 15.12 -2.13 -6.96
CA ASN A 93 15.99 -1.35 -7.86
C ASN A 93 16.61 -0.17 -7.11
N TYR A 94 17.93 0.03 -7.21
CA TYR A 94 18.63 1.19 -6.65
C TYR A 94 19.56 1.83 -7.68
N VAL A 95 19.61 3.17 -7.69
CA VAL A 95 20.44 3.96 -8.61
C VAL A 95 21.33 4.90 -7.81
N ALA A 96 22.66 4.82 -8.04
CA ALA A 96 23.62 5.74 -7.47
C ALA A 96 24.00 6.84 -8.47
N ALA A 97 23.78 8.10 -8.10
CA ALA A 97 24.22 9.24 -8.91
C ALA A 97 25.40 9.94 -8.22
N MET A 98 26.60 9.66 -8.71
CA MET A 98 27.88 10.07 -8.12
C MET A 98 28.31 11.44 -8.64
N SER A 99 28.91 12.24 -7.76
CA SER A 99 29.44 13.58 -8.10
C SER A 99 30.96 13.54 -8.22
N VAL A 100 31.52 14.35 -9.13
CA VAL A 100 32.97 14.42 -9.38
C VAL A 100 33.70 14.95 -8.15
N LEU A 101 34.89 14.43 -7.84
CA LEU A 101 35.78 15.02 -6.85
C LEU A 101 36.29 16.36 -7.41
N ALA A 102 35.88 17.48 -6.81
CA ALA A 102 36.37 18.79 -7.22
C ALA A 102 37.90 18.84 -7.08
N ALA A 103 38.60 19.11 -8.19
CA ALA A 103 40.00 19.49 -8.16
C ALA A 103 40.09 20.86 -7.47
N SER A 104 40.85 20.94 -6.37
CA SER A 104 41.14 22.19 -5.69
C SER A 104 42.07 23.05 -6.56
N GLU A 105 41.55 24.14 -7.11
CA GLU A 105 42.35 25.26 -7.63
C GLU A 105 42.20 26.48 -6.71
N PRO A 106 43.24 27.32 -6.56
CA PRO A 106 43.46 28.13 -5.37
C PRO A 106 42.57 29.38 -5.30
N GLU A 107 42.21 29.75 -4.08
CA GLU A 107 41.40 30.94 -3.78
C GLU A 107 42.08 32.23 -4.23
N THR A 108 41.41 33.00 -5.08
CA THR A 108 41.49 34.47 -5.06
C THR A 108 40.29 35.04 -5.78
N GLY A 109 39.47 35.81 -5.05
CA GLY A 109 38.43 36.64 -5.65
C GLY A 109 37.08 36.51 -4.97
N ILE A 110 36.88 37.33 -3.94
CA ILE A 110 35.59 37.87 -3.46
C ILE A 110 34.42 37.66 -4.45
N THR A 111 33.56 36.68 -4.18
CA THR A 111 32.22 36.58 -4.76
C THR A 111 31.20 37.25 -3.86
N PRO A 112 30.20 37.97 -4.41
CA PRO A 112 29.10 38.52 -3.63
C PRO A 112 28.30 37.39 -3.01
N VAL A 113 27.75 37.62 -1.81
CA VAL A 113 26.80 36.72 -1.15
C VAL A 113 25.68 36.41 -2.16
N ALA A 114 25.63 35.17 -2.64
CA ALA A 114 24.56 34.70 -3.49
C ALA A 114 23.25 34.80 -2.70
N THR A 115 22.35 35.68 -3.14
CA THR A 115 20.95 35.67 -2.74
C THR A 115 20.42 34.27 -3.03
N GLU A 116 20.26 33.43 -2.01
CA GLU A 116 19.68 32.09 -2.18
C GLU A 116 18.30 32.26 -2.82
N GLU A 117 18.16 31.79 -4.06
CA GLU A 117 16.90 31.82 -4.80
C GLU A 117 15.86 31.01 -3.99
N PRO A 118 14.67 31.56 -3.71
CA PRO A 118 13.72 30.91 -2.82
C PRO A 118 13.30 29.54 -3.38
N VAL A 119 13.33 28.52 -2.52
CA VAL A 119 12.93 27.16 -2.89
C VAL A 119 11.44 27.15 -3.22
N ALA A 120 11.10 26.97 -4.50
CA ALA A 120 9.72 26.73 -4.93
C ALA A 120 9.48 25.22 -5.03
N LEU A 121 8.39 24.72 -4.45
CA LEU A 121 8.01 23.32 -4.48
C LEU A 121 6.51 23.18 -4.73
N THR A 122 6.12 22.36 -5.70
CA THR A 122 4.73 21.99 -5.97
C THR A 122 4.58 20.47 -6.00
N LEU A 123 3.37 19.98 -5.75
CA LEU A 123 3.02 18.57 -5.72
C LEU A 123 1.61 18.37 -6.27
N GLN A 124 1.50 17.45 -7.22
CA GLN A 124 0.27 17.00 -7.84
C GLN A 124 0.18 15.47 -7.72
N VAL A 125 -1.04 14.99 -7.58
CA VAL A 125 -1.38 13.57 -7.60
C VAL A 125 -2.26 13.35 -8.81
N SER A 126 -1.91 12.39 -9.66
CA SER A 126 -2.62 12.13 -10.93
C SER A 126 -4.09 11.72 -10.79
N ARG A 127 -4.53 11.29 -9.59
CA ARG A 127 -5.90 10.85 -9.30
C ARG A 127 -6.21 10.98 -7.81
N ASP A 128 -7.46 11.30 -7.48
CA ASP A 128 -7.93 11.38 -6.09
C ASP A 128 -8.27 10.00 -5.49
N GLN A 129 -8.58 9.03 -6.35
CA GLN A 129 -8.89 7.65 -6.00
C GLN A 129 -7.95 6.68 -6.73
N LEU A 130 -7.27 5.83 -5.96
CA LEU A 130 -6.40 4.75 -6.43
C LEU A 130 -7.09 3.42 -6.19
N ILE A 131 -7.35 2.65 -7.25
CA ILE A 131 -7.83 1.27 -7.10
C ILE A 131 -6.64 0.41 -6.66
N VAL A 132 -6.81 -0.43 -5.65
CA VAL A 132 -5.73 -1.32 -5.18
C VAL A 132 -5.27 -2.22 -6.32
N GLY A 133 -3.95 -2.28 -6.55
CA GLY A 133 -3.33 -2.95 -7.70
C GLY A 133 -2.91 -2.00 -8.83
N ASP A 134 -3.49 -0.80 -8.90
CA ASP A 134 -3.07 0.23 -9.86
C ASP A 134 -1.83 1.00 -9.36
N SER A 135 -1.30 1.85 -10.24
CA SER A 135 -0.25 2.83 -9.92
C SER A 135 -0.80 4.26 -9.89
N VAL A 136 -0.12 5.13 -9.15
CA VAL A 136 -0.40 6.58 -9.11
C VAL A 136 0.87 7.37 -9.41
N LEU A 137 0.75 8.40 -10.24
CA LEU A 137 1.82 9.35 -10.52
C LEU A 137 1.75 10.53 -9.55
N PHE A 138 2.88 10.82 -8.91
CA PHE A 138 3.15 12.07 -8.21
C PHE A 138 4.08 12.93 -9.07
N SER A 139 3.82 14.22 -9.17
CA SER A 139 4.62 15.12 -10.00
C SER A 139 4.59 16.55 -9.49
N GLY A 140 5.56 17.35 -9.91
CA GLY A 140 5.59 18.76 -9.56
C GLY A 140 6.78 19.50 -10.13
N ILE A 141 7.00 20.68 -9.58
CA ILE A 141 8.14 21.55 -9.86
C ILE A 141 8.87 21.78 -8.54
N ALA A 142 10.19 21.74 -8.57
CA ALA A 142 11.08 22.01 -7.46
C ALA A 142 12.32 22.77 -7.95
N THR A 143 12.45 24.03 -7.55
CA THR A 143 13.62 24.88 -7.85
C THR A 143 14.36 25.23 -6.56
N GLY A 144 15.65 25.58 -6.65
CA GLY A 144 16.47 25.88 -5.47
C GLY A 144 16.76 24.67 -4.56
N THR A 145 16.50 23.44 -5.02
CA THR A 145 16.78 22.20 -4.26
C THR A 145 17.32 21.10 -5.16
N GLY A 146 18.28 20.31 -4.65
CA GLY A 146 18.88 19.20 -5.40
C GLY A 146 18.03 17.93 -5.40
N THR A 147 17.18 17.75 -4.40
CA THR A 147 16.30 16.58 -4.25
C THR A 147 14.98 16.92 -3.60
N VAL A 148 13.93 16.20 -3.98
CA VAL A 148 12.62 16.18 -3.32
C VAL A 148 12.42 14.83 -2.67
N SER A 149 12.30 14.79 -1.34
CA SER A 149 11.95 13.58 -0.59
C SER A 149 10.45 13.37 -0.61
N LEU A 150 10.00 12.18 -1.00
CA LEU A 150 8.60 11.78 -1.03
C LEU A 150 8.30 10.84 0.13
N THR A 151 7.48 11.27 1.08
CA THR A 151 7.10 10.49 2.26
C THR A 151 5.59 10.23 2.25
N LEU A 152 5.18 8.97 2.26
CA LEU A 152 3.79 8.56 2.25
C LEU A 152 3.31 8.17 3.64
N PHE A 153 2.19 8.75 4.07
CA PHE A 153 1.48 8.44 5.30
C PHE A 153 0.14 7.80 4.98
N GLY A 154 -0.34 6.87 5.81
CA GLY A 154 -1.63 6.20 5.61
C GLY A 154 -1.80 4.98 6.52
N PRO A 155 -2.80 4.13 6.26
CA PRO A 155 -3.06 2.94 7.08
C PRO A 155 -1.95 1.88 7.03
N GLY A 156 -1.85 1.06 8.08
CA GLY A 156 -0.95 -0.08 8.12
C GLY A 156 0.52 0.33 8.19
N ILE A 157 1.36 -0.18 7.28
CA ILE A 157 2.80 0.09 7.32
C ILE A 157 3.16 1.57 7.09
N TYR A 158 2.21 2.37 6.60
CA TYR A 158 2.39 3.79 6.31
C TYR A 158 2.02 4.71 7.48
N GLU A 159 1.60 4.17 8.63
CA GLU A 159 1.10 4.99 9.77
C GLU A 159 2.16 5.96 10.30
N LYS A 160 3.44 5.54 10.27
CA LYS A 160 4.57 6.36 10.74
C LYS A 160 5.26 7.16 9.62
N GLY A 161 4.74 7.11 8.40
CA GLY A 161 5.39 7.66 7.22
C GLY A 161 6.47 6.74 6.67
N VAL A 162 6.42 6.48 5.36
CA VAL A 162 7.42 5.71 4.62
C VAL A 162 7.97 6.58 3.52
N VAL A 163 9.30 6.76 3.47
CA VAL A 163 9.94 7.44 2.35
C VAL A 163 9.87 6.52 1.13
N LEU A 164 9.14 6.95 0.11
CA LEU A 164 9.00 6.21 -1.14
C LEU A 164 10.24 6.38 -2.02
N ASP A 165 10.69 7.63 -2.19
CA ASP A 165 11.84 7.95 -3.03
C ASP A 165 12.41 9.36 -2.72
N ARG A 166 13.61 9.64 -3.23
CA ARG A 166 14.21 10.97 -3.28
C ARG A 166 14.50 11.35 -4.73
N VAL A 167 13.56 12.07 -5.33
CA VAL A 167 13.59 12.42 -6.75
C VAL A 167 14.50 13.63 -6.98
N ARG A 168 15.30 13.61 -8.05
CA ARG A 168 16.07 14.78 -8.48
C ARG A 168 15.29 15.56 -9.55
N PRO A 169 14.98 16.85 -9.31
CA PRO A 169 14.35 17.69 -10.32
C PRO A 169 15.21 17.80 -11.58
N GLY A 170 14.59 17.68 -12.74
CA GLY A 170 15.22 17.84 -14.06
C GLY A 170 15.28 19.30 -14.51
N ALA A 171 15.44 19.50 -15.82
CA ALA A 171 15.41 20.83 -16.42
C ALA A 171 14.12 21.58 -16.06
N GLY A 172 14.24 22.86 -15.67
CA GLY A 172 13.10 23.66 -15.21
C GLY A 172 12.53 23.24 -13.86
N GLY A 173 13.24 22.39 -13.09
CA GLY A 173 12.78 21.90 -11.79
C GLY A 173 11.69 20.85 -11.86
N ILE A 174 11.38 20.30 -13.03
CA ILE A 174 10.30 19.33 -13.19
C ILE A 174 10.71 17.99 -12.57
N TRP A 175 9.81 17.37 -11.80
CA TRP A 175 10.02 16.06 -11.21
C TRP A 175 8.75 15.20 -11.28
N SER A 176 8.94 13.89 -11.30
CA SER A 176 7.85 12.92 -11.26
C SER A 176 8.28 11.59 -10.65
N PHE A 177 7.33 10.86 -10.08
CA PHE A 177 7.52 9.54 -9.49
C PHE A 177 6.23 8.73 -9.62
N THR A 178 6.32 7.53 -10.18
CA THR A 178 5.19 6.60 -10.26
C THR A 178 5.29 5.60 -9.11
N TRP A 179 4.31 5.66 -8.20
CA TRP A 179 4.20 4.70 -7.11
C TRP A 179 3.33 3.52 -7.53
N ASN A 180 3.88 2.31 -7.46
CA ASN A 180 3.17 1.05 -7.65
C ASN A 180 3.17 0.24 -6.35
N PRO A 181 2.09 0.29 -5.55
CA PRO A 181 1.96 -0.48 -4.33
C PRO A 181 1.61 -1.96 -4.51
N GLY A 182 1.23 -2.38 -5.72
CA GLY A 182 0.57 -3.66 -5.96
C GLY A 182 -0.70 -3.84 -5.10
N SER A 183 -0.97 -5.09 -4.70
CA SER A 183 -2.17 -5.46 -3.96
C SER A 183 -2.03 -5.39 -2.42
N LYS A 184 -0.86 -5.02 -1.90
CA LYS A 184 -0.57 -5.07 -0.45
C LYS A 184 -1.02 -3.82 0.32
N ILE A 185 -1.43 -2.76 -0.37
CA ILE A 185 -1.96 -1.56 0.28
C ILE A 185 -3.36 -1.80 0.83
N ARG A 186 -3.62 -1.17 1.98
CA ARG A 186 -4.93 -1.20 2.63
C ARG A 186 -5.81 -0.08 2.06
N PRO A 187 -7.12 -0.30 1.91
CA PRO A 187 -8.04 0.77 1.59
C PRO A 187 -8.02 1.85 2.70
N GLY A 188 -8.16 3.12 2.31
CA GLY A 188 -8.11 4.25 3.23
C GLY A 188 -7.52 5.51 2.63
N THR A 189 -7.42 6.57 3.43
CA THR A 189 -6.82 7.85 3.02
C THR A 189 -5.31 7.82 3.20
N TYR A 190 -4.59 8.23 2.17
CA TYR A 190 -3.15 8.39 2.17
C TYR A 190 -2.78 9.86 1.96
N THR A 191 -1.72 10.30 2.63
CA THR A 191 -1.15 11.63 2.47
C THR A 191 0.27 11.51 1.96
N ILE A 192 0.55 12.07 0.79
CA ILE A 192 1.90 12.20 0.25
C ILE A 192 2.48 13.57 0.65
N LEU A 193 3.68 13.55 1.21
CA LEU A 193 4.46 14.71 1.59
C LEU A 193 5.68 14.81 0.68
N ALA A 194 5.81 15.91 -0.05
CA ALA A 194 7.02 16.30 -0.75
C ALA A 194 7.79 17.32 0.09
N GLU A 195 9.06 17.07 0.37
CA GLU A 195 9.95 17.98 1.12
C GLU A 195 11.22 18.25 0.33
N SER A 196 11.68 19.51 0.33
CA SER A 196 13.00 19.87 -0.22
C SER A 196 14.13 19.25 0.61
N GLU A 197 15.32 19.12 0.01
CA GLU A 197 16.49 18.50 0.64
C GLU A 197 16.84 19.09 2.02
N ARG A 198 16.77 20.42 2.15
CA ARG A 198 17.03 21.14 3.41
C ARG A 198 15.78 21.33 4.27
N LYS A 199 14.65 20.72 3.88
CA LYS A 199 13.33 20.85 4.53
C LYS A 199 12.85 22.29 4.71
N THR A 200 13.27 23.17 3.82
CA THR A 200 12.88 24.59 3.79
C THR A 200 11.56 24.82 3.08
N ALA A 201 11.12 23.86 2.24
CA ALA A 201 9.83 23.86 1.58
C ALA A 201 9.20 22.47 1.69
N SER A 202 7.89 22.42 1.93
CA SER A 202 7.14 21.17 2.02
C SER A 202 5.71 21.33 1.52
N VAL A 203 5.18 20.34 0.80
CA VAL A 203 3.80 20.32 0.31
C VAL A 203 3.19 18.95 0.57
N ARG A 204 1.93 18.92 1.01
CA ARG A 204 1.16 17.69 1.21
C ARG A 204 -0.04 17.61 0.27
N LYS A 205 -0.36 16.39 -0.17
CA LYS A 205 -1.58 16.08 -0.90
C LYS A 205 -2.17 14.77 -0.39
N GLU A 206 -3.49 14.67 -0.45
CA GLU A 206 -4.23 13.47 -0.05
C GLU A 206 -4.81 12.78 -1.28
N PHE A 207 -4.88 11.46 -1.21
CA PHE A 207 -5.65 10.62 -2.12
C PHE A 207 -6.18 9.42 -1.35
N THR A 208 -7.12 8.69 -1.92
CA THR A 208 -7.75 7.53 -1.27
C THR A 208 -7.43 6.25 -2.03
N ALA A 209 -7.14 5.17 -1.32
CA ALA A 209 -7.08 3.83 -1.90
C ALA A 209 -8.42 3.13 -1.71
N ILE A 210 -8.93 2.49 -2.77
CA ILE A 210 -10.21 1.77 -2.81
C ILE A 210 -9.99 0.34 -3.29
N GLY A 211 -10.56 -0.63 -2.59
CA GLY A 211 -10.52 -2.06 -2.94
C GLY A 211 -9.98 -2.95 -1.84
N ASN A 212 -9.84 -4.26 -2.13
CA ASN A 212 -9.40 -5.29 -1.17
C ASN A 212 -10.21 -5.37 0.14
N GLY A 213 -11.42 -4.83 0.13
CA GLY A 213 -12.37 -4.90 1.23
C GLY A 213 -13.47 -5.92 0.96
N ILE A 214 -14.49 -5.90 1.81
CA ILE A 214 -15.69 -6.70 1.68
C ILE A 214 -16.86 -5.77 1.34
N VAL A 215 -17.73 -6.22 0.44
CA VAL A 215 -19.05 -5.62 0.21
C VAL A 215 -20.08 -6.69 0.54
N SER A 216 -20.92 -6.45 1.55
CA SER A 216 -21.98 -7.36 1.96
C SER A 216 -23.35 -6.70 1.89
N VAL A 217 -24.38 -7.55 1.80
CA VAL A 217 -25.79 -7.16 1.88
C VAL A 217 -26.56 -8.24 2.62
N SER A 218 -27.49 -7.81 3.45
CA SER A 218 -28.44 -8.64 4.20
C SER A 218 -29.80 -7.94 4.20
N PRO A 219 -30.88 -8.60 3.75
CA PRO A 219 -32.22 -8.08 3.93
C PRO A 219 -32.67 -8.23 5.38
N SER A 220 -33.52 -7.33 5.87
CA SER A 220 -34.09 -7.41 7.22
C SER A 220 -35.07 -8.57 7.40
N SER A 221 -35.62 -9.09 6.31
CA SER A 221 -36.39 -10.33 6.27
C SER A 221 -36.10 -11.07 4.96
N TYR A 222 -36.02 -12.39 5.03
CA TYR A 222 -35.79 -13.27 3.88
C TYR A 222 -37.10 -13.73 3.20
N ALA A 223 -38.25 -13.44 3.80
CA ALA A 223 -39.57 -13.67 3.23
C ALA A 223 -40.48 -12.49 3.57
N ILE A 224 -41.10 -11.88 2.56
CA ILE A 224 -41.95 -10.69 2.71
C ILE A 224 -43.20 -10.78 1.83
N ALA A 225 -44.28 -10.15 2.28
CA ALA A 225 -45.50 -9.97 1.50
C ALA A 225 -45.38 -8.77 0.54
N LYS A 226 -46.25 -8.71 -0.47
CA LYS A 226 -46.30 -7.57 -1.40
C LYS A 226 -46.85 -6.34 -0.68
N GLY A 227 -46.26 -5.18 -0.91
CA GLY A 227 -46.61 -3.95 -0.20
C GLY A 227 -45.80 -3.74 1.08
N GLU A 228 -45.02 -4.74 1.51
CA GLU A 228 -44.16 -4.60 2.69
C GLU A 228 -42.84 -3.91 2.37
N THR A 229 -42.21 -3.40 3.43
CA THR A 229 -40.89 -2.79 3.37
C THR A 229 -39.83 -3.77 3.84
N VAL A 230 -38.75 -3.89 3.08
CA VAL A 230 -37.52 -4.57 3.48
C VAL A 230 -36.38 -3.57 3.57
N ILE A 231 -35.57 -3.68 4.63
CA ILE A 231 -34.35 -2.90 4.76
C ILE A 231 -33.21 -3.75 4.21
N LEU A 232 -32.53 -3.23 3.20
CA LEU A 232 -31.29 -3.81 2.68
C LEU A 232 -30.13 -3.11 3.38
N SER A 233 -29.30 -3.84 4.10
CA SER A 233 -28.15 -3.26 4.80
C SER A 233 -26.93 -4.16 4.73
N GLY A 234 -25.76 -3.60 4.97
CA GLY A 234 -24.52 -4.38 4.97
C GLY A 234 -23.30 -3.55 5.28
N ARG A 235 -22.13 -4.12 5.01
CA ARG A 235 -20.83 -3.48 5.21
C ARG A 235 -20.13 -3.25 3.88
N CYS A 236 -19.39 -2.16 3.78
CA CYS A 236 -18.48 -1.86 2.68
C CYS A 236 -17.15 -1.41 3.27
N THR A 237 -16.16 -2.30 3.27
CA THR A 237 -14.83 -2.04 3.87
C THR A 237 -13.78 -1.70 2.81
N THR A 238 -14.18 -1.47 1.57
CA THR A 238 -13.28 -1.13 0.45
C THR A 238 -12.85 0.34 0.48
N ASN A 239 -13.33 1.15 1.43
CA ASN A 239 -13.18 2.61 1.49
C ASN A 239 -13.85 3.36 0.31
N ALA A 240 -14.72 2.69 -0.46
CA ALA A 240 -15.57 3.36 -1.42
C ALA A 240 -16.60 4.27 -0.72
N PRO A 241 -16.90 5.46 -1.28
CA PRO A 241 -17.83 6.41 -0.68
C PRO A 241 -19.28 5.94 -0.75
N SER A 242 -19.60 5.03 -1.67
CA SER A 242 -20.94 4.51 -1.90
C SER A 242 -20.93 3.07 -2.43
N VAL A 243 -22.08 2.42 -2.30
CA VAL A 243 -22.38 1.15 -2.95
C VAL A 243 -23.50 1.32 -3.97
N ARG A 244 -23.42 0.60 -5.08
CA ARG A 244 -24.48 0.48 -6.09
C ARG A 244 -25.27 -0.79 -5.84
N VAL A 245 -26.60 -0.70 -5.83
CA VAL A 245 -27.48 -1.85 -5.58
C VAL A 245 -28.35 -2.11 -6.81
N VAL A 246 -28.39 -3.37 -7.22
CA VAL A 246 -29.20 -3.87 -8.33
C VAL A 246 -30.06 -5.03 -7.84
N LEU A 247 -31.34 -4.99 -8.15
CA LEU A 247 -32.30 -6.02 -7.79
C LEU A 247 -32.64 -6.88 -9.01
N PHE A 248 -32.33 -8.16 -8.94
CA PHE A 248 -32.72 -9.17 -9.93
C PHE A 248 -33.89 -9.99 -9.41
N GLY A 249 -34.74 -10.46 -10.32
CA GLY A 249 -35.91 -11.26 -9.97
C GLY A 249 -36.70 -11.69 -11.21
N PRO A 250 -37.95 -12.14 -11.03
CA PRO A 250 -38.78 -12.59 -12.14
C PRO A 250 -39.22 -11.44 -13.07
N GLU A 251 -39.60 -11.81 -14.30
CA GLU A 251 -40.21 -10.93 -15.31
C GLU A 251 -39.45 -9.62 -15.50
N ARG A 252 -40.07 -8.47 -15.15
CA ARG A 252 -39.48 -7.13 -15.32
C ARG A 252 -38.20 -6.89 -14.53
N PHE A 253 -37.84 -7.80 -13.62
CA PHE A 253 -36.59 -7.75 -12.86
C PHE A 253 -35.49 -8.69 -13.42
N GLY A 254 -35.76 -9.41 -14.52
CA GLY A 254 -34.84 -10.42 -15.06
C GLY A 254 -33.49 -9.87 -15.53
N SER A 255 -33.47 -8.64 -16.05
CA SER A 255 -32.24 -7.95 -16.47
C SER A 255 -31.57 -7.14 -15.35
N GLY A 256 -32.14 -7.13 -14.15
CA GLY A 256 -31.70 -6.31 -13.04
C GLY A 256 -32.24 -4.88 -13.10
N VAL A 257 -32.78 -4.42 -11.98
CA VAL A 257 -33.26 -3.04 -11.79
C VAL A 257 -32.31 -2.33 -10.84
N GLU A 258 -31.71 -1.23 -11.28
CA GLU A 258 -30.86 -0.42 -10.41
C GLU A 258 -31.72 0.34 -9.38
N LEU A 259 -31.51 0.03 -8.10
CA LEU A 259 -32.18 0.73 -6.99
C LEU A 259 -31.49 2.05 -6.66
N GLY A 260 -30.22 2.19 -7.05
CA GLY A 260 -29.44 3.41 -6.93
C GLY A 260 -28.07 3.20 -6.30
N SER A 261 -27.44 4.31 -5.94
CA SER A 261 -26.18 4.35 -5.18
C SER A 261 -26.42 4.93 -3.80
N PHE A 262 -25.89 4.28 -2.76
CA PHE A 262 -26.10 4.63 -1.36
C PHE A 262 -24.78 4.86 -0.65
N SER A 263 -24.67 5.97 0.10
CA SER A 263 -23.44 6.34 0.80
C SER A 263 -23.07 5.32 1.88
N VAL A 264 -21.78 5.02 1.97
CA VAL A 264 -21.19 4.25 3.05
C VAL A 264 -20.90 5.20 4.21
N LYS A 265 -21.33 4.84 5.41
CA LYS A 265 -21.10 5.62 6.63
C LYS A 265 -19.66 5.44 7.12
N GLY A 266 -19.21 6.31 8.02
CA GLY A 266 -17.85 6.24 8.60
C GLY A 266 -17.55 4.95 9.38
N ASP A 267 -18.57 4.24 9.85
CA ASP A 267 -18.46 2.91 10.48
C ASP A 267 -18.44 1.75 9.46
N GLN A 268 -18.30 2.07 8.18
CA GLN A 268 -18.30 1.14 7.05
C GLN A 268 -19.63 0.42 6.81
N THR A 269 -20.74 0.94 7.36
CA THR A 269 -22.08 0.38 7.12
C THR A 269 -22.86 1.18 6.08
N TRP A 270 -23.83 0.53 5.45
CA TRP A 270 -24.80 1.17 4.55
C TRP A 270 -26.18 0.55 4.76
N SER A 271 -27.23 1.30 4.42
CA SER A 271 -28.61 0.84 4.52
C SER A 271 -29.52 1.54 3.53
N TYR A 272 -30.48 0.82 2.97
CA TYR A 272 -31.52 1.34 2.09
C TYR A 272 -32.88 0.73 2.44
N ARG A 273 -33.91 1.57 2.47
CA ARG A 273 -35.29 1.14 2.68
C ARG A 273 -35.93 0.88 1.33
N PHE A 274 -36.23 -0.37 1.02
CA PHE A 274 -36.91 -0.78 -0.20
C PHE A 274 -38.37 -1.13 0.09
N VAL A 275 -39.30 -0.49 -0.61
CA VAL A 275 -40.74 -0.76 -0.49
C VAL A 275 -41.16 -1.59 -1.67
N THR A 276 -41.72 -2.77 -1.41
CA THR A 276 -42.26 -3.62 -2.47
C THR A 276 -43.63 -3.11 -2.91
N ASP A 277 -43.90 -3.13 -4.21
CA ASP A 277 -45.20 -2.76 -4.74
C ASP A 277 -46.09 -4.00 -4.97
N LEU A 278 -47.41 -3.80 -5.02
CA LEU A 278 -48.39 -4.89 -5.20
C LEU A 278 -48.31 -5.59 -6.56
N THR A 279 -47.69 -4.94 -7.54
CA THR A 279 -47.53 -5.46 -8.91
C THR A 279 -46.26 -6.28 -9.07
N MET A 280 -45.38 -6.33 -8.07
CA MET A 280 -44.15 -7.12 -8.16
C MET A 280 -44.47 -8.62 -8.31
N PRO A 281 -43.81 -9.32 -9.25
CA PRO A 281 -43.93 -10.76 -9.40
C PRO A 281 -43.62 -11.52 -8.10
N THR A 282 -44.35 -12.60 -7.87
CA THR A 282 -44.04 -13.52 -6.76
C THR A 282 -42.81 -14.34 -7.15
N GLY A 283 -41.83 -14.49 -6.25
CA GLY A 283 -40.62 -15.25 -6.56
C GLY A 283 -39.42 -14.91 -5.68
N ILE A 284 -38.27 -15.43 -6.07
CA ILE A 284 -36.98 -15.16 -5.44
C ILE A 284 -36.37 -13.92 -6.09
N TYR A 285 -35.99 -12.96 -5.25
CA TYR A 285 -35.27 -11.77 -5.65
C TYR A 285 -33.83 -11.85 -5.15
N THR A 286 -32.88 -11.55 -6.03
CA THR A 286 -31.46 -11.47 -5.71
C THR A 286 -31.04 -10.01 -5.66
N VAL A 287 -30.56 -9.57 -4.51
CA VAL A 287 -29.93 -8.26 -4.33
C VAL A 287 -28.46 -8.42 -4.66
N TYR A 288 -28.00 -7.73 -5.68
CA TYR A 288 -26.59 -7.59 -6.01
C TYR A 288 -26.12 -6.21 -5.54
N VAL A 289 -25.03 -6.18 -4.77
CA VAL A 289 -24.39 -4.94 -4.34
C VAL A 289 -22.94 -4.94 -4.79
N SER A 290 -22.46 -3.80 -5.29
CA SER A 290 -21.04 -3.57 -5.54
C SER A 290 -20.63 -2.24 -4.95
N ASP A 291 -19.39 -2.09 -4.53
CA ASP A 291 -18.88 -0.75 -4.26
C ASP A 291 -18.82 0.09 -5.56
N VAL A 292 -18.63 1.40 -5.44
CA VAL A 292 -18.35 2.27 -6.58
C VAL A 292 -16.88 2.69 -6.45
N PRO A 293 -15.98 2.24 -7.34
CA PRO A 293 -16.19 1.99 -8.77
C PRO A 293 -16.37 0.52 -9.23
N LYS A 294 -16.82 -0.39 -8.36
CA LYS A 294 -16.99 -1.85 -8.61
C LYS A 294 -15.69 -2.65 -8.54
N THR A 295 -14.94 -2.45 -7.47
CA THR A 295 -13.78 -3.27 -7.14
C THR A 295 -14.18 -4.59 -6.47
N THR A 296 -15.31 -4.64 -5.77
CA THR A 296 -15.80 -5.81 -5.04
C THR A 296 -17.33 -5.82 -5.01
N SER A 297 -17.93 -7.00 -4.89
CA SER A 297 -19.37 -7.17 -4.82
C SER A 297 -19.79 -8.25 -3.82
N GLY A 298 -21.08 -8.23 -3.49
CA GLY A 298 -21.75 -9.22 -2.67
C GLY A 298 -23.20 -9.40 -3.12
N THR A 299 -23.82 -10.49 -2.67
CA THR A 299 -25.20 -10.81 -3.03
C THR A 299 -25.97 -11.38 -1.85
N ALA A 300 -27.28 -11.12 -1.81
CA ALA A 300 -28.21 -11.82 -0.94
C ALA A 300 -29.52 -12.09 -1.67
N GLN A 301 -30.36 -12.98 -1.12
CA GLN A 301 -31.66 -13.30 -1.68
C GLN A 301 -32.76 -13.09 -0.65
N PHE A 302 -33.96 -12.75 -1.11
CA PHE A 302 -35.19 -12.82 -0.33
C PHE A 302 -36.35 -13.28 -1.22
N THR A 303 -37.41 -13.76 -0.60
CA THR A 303 -38.61 -14.27 -1.27
C THR A 303 -39.75 -13.27 -1.11
N LEU A 304 -40.46 -12.97 -2.20
CA LEU A 304 -41.62 -12.07 -2.21
C LEU A 304 -42.90 -12.84 -2.55
N GLY A 305 -43.96 -12.63 -1.76
CA GLY A 305 -45.31 -13.15 -2.04
C GLY A 305 -45.61 -14.55 -1.53
N PHE A 306 -44.71 -15.14 -0.73
CA PHE A 306 -44.90 -16.43 -0.05
C PHE A 306 -44.98 -16.31 1.48
N ALA A 307 -45.05 -15.09 2.02
CA ALA A 307 -45.29 -14.88 3.45
C ALA A 307 -46.73 -15.30 3.77
N SER A 308 -46.86 -16.37 4.57
CA SER A 308 -48.11 -16.88 5.14
C SER A 308 -48.65 -15.99 6.24
#